data_AF-I9S3I8-F1
#
_entry.id   AF-I9S3I8-F1
#
_cell.length_a   1.000
_cell.length_b   1.000
_cell.length_c   1.000
_cell.angle_alpha   90.00
_cell.angle_beta   90.00
_cell.angle_gamma   90.00
#
_symmetry.space_group_name_H-M   'P 1'
#
loop_
_entity.id
_entity.type
_entity.pdbx_description
1 polymer ?
#
loop_
_entity_poly.entity_id
_entity_poly.type
_entity_poly.pdbx_seq_one_letter_code
_entity_poly.pdbx_strand_id
1 'polypeptide(L)'
;MKQNVIYLMLLAISLFTSSCIKEIDLSRGNLIEDKPVYLYPFQNEGENVKTEILIKTRTPLSDRNLHATIPYLKYNKSWLFMLTQDDCKQVAFSCTWAAINGKPLTNKYFYNAGHLLWGDLPPDIWYLGKTLGSTNGAGNEVRFAPTTTLAPDQTWMNEKSEILLHYQKNFSRFGVKKGLVWNNVREMLNYGWGIAFHNLVVNNEKDVNVLIKQYPNAQDSILKHLNGRGCKTLAEPDGNKAYVTAALEYPPIQTMVAQAGTVKLYPFKVTDDLHNVLIERWFNDSPNYFKPLIEEQLQKPKEERMAIYIGVHGTDSGWVNFLLWLNDNYGKDGDDSMWFPSQEEYYEYNYYRTHGAAPQIEVIDETTLKLTVDLPSGQYFYYPSVTVNLTGLKKQDIVSIETDNAVSGLSYADFEDKLMLNIDCRKYLTEHATHFVEQYENDKSNASNKADALYFVNMLKDSQKKTELLNRIK
;
A
#
# COMPACT_ATOMS: atom_id res chain seq x y z
N MET A 1 63.84 -35.54 -11.07
CA MET A 1 62.65 -36.42 -11.13
C MET A 1 61.58 -36.10 -10.08
N LYS A 2 61.92 -35.74 -8.83
CA LYS A 2 60.91 -35.45 -7.78
C LYS A 2 60.10 -34.15 -7.95
N GLN A 3 60.67 -33.12 -8.58
CA GLN A 3 60.00 -31.81 -8.69
C GLN A 3 58.90 -31.77 -9.77
N ASN A 4 59.10 -32.47 -10.89
CA ASN A 4 58.08 -32.58 -11.95
C ASN A 4 56.85 -33.41 -11.54
N VAL A 5 57.02 -34.35 -10.60
CA VAL A 5 55.90 -35.15 -10.06
C VAL A 5 55.02 -34.31 -9.14
N ILE A 6 55.61 -33.37 -8.39
CA ILE A 6 54.88 -32.46 -7.50
C ILE A 6 54.05 -31.45 -8.31
N TYR A 7 54.60 -30.91 -9.41
CA TYR A 7 53.84 -30.04 -10.32
C TYR A 7 52.70 -30.77 -11.04
N LEU A 8 52.90 -32.04 -11.45
CA LEU A 8 51.81 -32.85 -12.01
C LEU A 8 50.72 -33.16 -10.98
N MET A 9 51.09 -33.44 -9.72
CA MET A 9 50.11 -33.66 -8.65
C MET A 9 49.32 -32.40 -8.31
N LEU A 10 49.96 -31.22 -8.27
CA LEU A 10 49.27 -29.95 -8.05
C LEU A 10 48.34 -29.57 -9.21
N LEU A 11 48.73 -29.84 -10.47
CA LEU A 11 47.86 -29.65 -11.63
C LEU A 11 46.65 -30.60 -11.59
N ALA A 12 46.87 -31.87 -11.21
CA ALA A 12 45.80 -32.85 -11.05
C ALA A 12 44.83 -32.46 -9.92
N ILE A 13 45.34 -32.00 -8.77
CA ILE A 13 44.51 -31.54 -7.65
C ILE A 13 43.70 -30.29 -8.05
N SER A 14 44.28 -29.37 -8.85
CA SER A 14 43.53 -28.22 -9.36
C SER A 14 42.40 -28.60 -10.33
N LEU A 15 42.58 -29.67 -11.12
CA LEU A 15 41.54 -30.22 -12.02
C LEU A 15 40.42 -30.94 -11.26
N PHE A 16 40.72 -31.59 -10.13
CA PHE A 16 39.73 -32.26 -9.27
C PHE A 16 38.97 -31.31 -8.33
N THR A 17 39.48 -30.11 -8.04
CA THR A 17 38.72 -29.09 -7.30
C THR A 17 37.74 -28.30 -8.17
N SER A 18 37.87 -28.38 -9.50
CA SER A 18 36.92 -27.80 -10.47
C SER A 18 35.80 -28.76 -10.91
N SER A 19 35.80 -30.02 -10.47
CA SER A 19 34.84 -31.04 -10.96
C SER A 19 33.56 -31.18 -10.12
N CYS A 20 33.27 -30.22 -9.25
CA CYS A 20 31.94 -30.08 -8.63
C CYS A 20 31.24 -28.81 -9.13
N ILE A 21 31.44 -28.44 -10.41
CA ILE A 21 30.47 -27.60 -11.10
C ILE A 21 29.33 -28.54 -11.48
N LYS A 22 28.21 -28.42 -10.76
CA LYS A 22 26.95 -29.06 -11.13
C LYS A 22 26.65 -28.61 -12.57
N GLU A 23 26.74 -29.51 -13.55
CA GLU A 23 26.25 -29.23 -14.90
C GLU A 23 24.75 -28.95 -14.78
N ILE A 24 24.38 -27.67 -14.74
CA ILE A 24 22.99 -27.25 -14.84
C ILE A 24 22.65 -27.39 -16.32
N ASP A 25 21.82 -28.37 -16.65
CA ASP A 25 21.18 -28.42 -17.96
C ASP A 25 20.28 -27.19 -18.12
N LEU A 26 20.84 -26.11 -18.66
CA LEU A 26 20.15 -24.86 -18.99
C LEU A 26 18.96 -25.10 -19.93
N SER A 27 18.89 -26.27 -20.57
CA SER A 27 17.83 -26.65 -21.48
C SER A 27 16.55 -27.13 -20.76
N ARG A 28 16.62 -27.44 -19.46
CA ARG A 28 15.47 -27.86 -18.62
C ARG A 28 15.04 -26.83 -17.58
N GLY A 29 15.91 -25.89 -17.21
CA GLY A 29 15.64 -24.90 -16.17
C GLY A 29 15.54 -25.52 -14.78
N ASN A 30 15.60 -24.68 -13.74
CA ASN A 30 15.37 -25.13 -12.35
C ASN A 30 13.95 -24.76 -11.95
N LEU A 31 13.08 -25.76 -11.79
CA LEU A 31 11.72 -25.56 -11.27
C LEU A 31 11.77 -25.24 -9.78
N ILE A 32 11.15 -24.13 -9.41
CA ILE A 32 11.05 -23.66 -8.04
C ILE A 32 9.60 -23.74 -7.56
N GLU A 33 9.41 -24.13 -6.30
CA GLU A 33 8.11 -24.11 -5.66
C GLU A 33 7.66 -22.67 -5.39
N ASP A 34 6.50 -22.28 -5.92
CA ASP A 34 5.82 -21.03 -5.59
C ASP A 34 5.25 -21.09 -4.16
N LYS A 35 6.06 -20.67 -3.18
CA LYS A 35 5.69 -20.61 -1.77
C LYS A 35 4.91 -19.33 -1.47
N PRO A 36 4.04 -19.35 -0.44
CA PRO A 36 3.49 -18.14 0.16
C PRO A 36 4.53 -17.03 0.37
N VAL A 37 4.28 -15.86 -0.20
CA VAL A 37 5.00 -14.64 0.18
C VAL A 37 4.60 -14.21 1.60
N TYR A 38 5.44 -13.40 2.25
CA TYR A 38 5.11 -12.79 3.53
C TYR A 38 3.80 -12.03 3.45
N LEU A 39 3.10 -11.97 4.57
CA LEU A 39 1.91 -11.15 4.71
C LEU A 39 1.88 -10.53 6.10
N TYR A 40 1.65 -9.22 6.15
CA TYR A 40 1.38 -8.53 7.40
C TYR A 40 0.28 -9.23 8.22
N PRO A 41 0.43 -9.36 9.55
CA PRO A 41 -0.52 -10.10 10.38
C PRO A 41 -1.82 -9.34 10.69
N PHE A 42 -2.63 -9.09 9.66
CA PHE A 42 -3.86 -8.29 9.72
C PHE A 42 -4.85 -8.72 10.81
N GLN A 43 -5.05 -10.01 11.03
CA GLN A 43 -5.96 -10.51 12.08
C GLN A 43 -5.56 -10.13 13.52
N ASN A 44 -4.30 -9.73 13.74
CA ASN A 44 -3.77 -9.41 15.05
C ASN A 44 -3.63 -7.90 15.31
N GLU A 45 -4.09 -7.08 14.36
CA GLU A 45 -3.98 -5.62 14.41
C GLU A 45 -4.69 -5.04 15.64
N GLY A 46 -4.20 -3.89 16.13
CA GLY A 46 -4.82 -3.20 17.25
C GLY A 46 -6.19 -2.60 16.90
N GLU A 47 -7.15 -2.73 17.80
CA GLU A 47 -8.46 -2.11 17.70
C GLU A 47 -8.60 -0.98 18.72
N ASN A 48 -9.33 0.09 18.37
CA ASN A 48 -9.66 1.20 19.24
C ASN A 48 -8.42 1.80 19.92
N VAL A 49 -7.41 2.12 19.10
CA VAL A 49 -6.11 2.55 19.60
C VAL A 49 -6.23 3.94 20.22
N LYS A 50 -5.81 4.05 21.47
CA LYS A 50 -5.58 5.32 22.16
C LYS A 50 -4.10 5.48 22.41
N THR A 51 -3.55 6.63 22.06
CA THR A 51 -2.12 6.90 22.25
C THR A 51 -1.86 8.25 22.91
N GLU A 52 -0.78 8.29 23.68
CA GLU A 52 -0.24 9.47 24.35
C GLU A 52 1.17 9.78 23.84
N ILE A 53 1.39 11.06 23.56
CA ILE A 53 2.63 11.60 23.02
C ILE A 53 3.06 12.77 23.91
N LEU A 54 4.24 12.67 24.51
CA LEU A 54 4.84 13.74 25.29
C LEU A 54 5.78 14.55 24.39
N ILE A 55 5.54 15.85 24.30
CA ILE A 55 6.29 16.79 23.47
C ILE A 55 6.97 17.78 24.40
N LYS A 56 8.31 17.70 24.45
CA LYS A 56 9.12 18.61 25.25
C LYS A 56 9.58 19.78 24.39
N THR A 57 9.39 20.99 24.89
CA THR A 57 9.69 22.24 24.20
C THR A 57 10.86 22.99 24.81
N ARG A 58 11.48 23.89 24.04
CA ARG A 58 12.64 24.70 24.46
C ARG A 58 12.24 25.89 25.33
N THR A 59 11.04 26.41 25.15
CA THR A 59 10.54 27.60 25.83
C THR A 59 9.20 27.30 26.49
N PRO A 60 8.79 28.08 27.50
CA PRO A 60 7.51 27.88 28.16
C PRO A 60 6.29 27.82 27.22
N LEU A 61 5.29 27.04 27.63
CA LEU A 61 4.01 26.83 26.93
C LEU A 61 2.91 27.81 27.38
N SER A 62 3.09 28.51 28.50
CA SER A 62 2.06 29.28 29.23
C SER A 62 1.32 30.36 28.42
N ASP A 63 1.94 30.90 27.37
CA ASP A 63 1.39 32.00 26.57
C ASP A 63 1.05 31.59 25.12
N ARG A 64 1.07 30.29 24.82
CA ARG A 64 0.84 29.78 23.46
C ARG A 64 -0.64 29.44 23.25
N ASN A 65 -1.17 29.80 22.08
CA ASN A 65 -2.49 29.34 21.64
C ASN A 65 -2.39 27.90 21.10
N LEU A 66 -2.45 26.93 22.00
CA LEU A 66 -2.28 25.51 21.70
C LEU A 66 -3.63 24.86 21.38
N HIS A 67 -3.73 24.26 20.21
CA HIS A 67 -4.85 23.38 19.85
C HIS A 67 -4.39 22.33 18.85
N ALA A 68 -5.03 21.15 18.91
CA ALA A 68 -4.75 20.02 18.03
C ALA A 68 -5.94 19.73 17.13
N THR A 69 -5.68 19.46 15.85
CA THR A 69 -6.74 19.10 14.88
C THR A 69 -6.26 18.02 13.92
N ILE A 70 -7.17 17.15 13.49
CA ILE A 70 -6.93 16.23 12.37
C ILE A 70 -7.39 16.95 11.08
N PRO A 71 -6.49 17.20 10.10
CA PRO A 71 -6.87 17.88 8.85
C PRO A 71 -7.82 17.02 8.01
N TYR A 72 -8.45 17.61 6.99
CA TYR A 72 -9.40 16.90 6.11
C TYR A 72 -8.76 15.75 5.34
N LEU A 73 -7.52 15.92 4.92
CA LEU A 73 -6.74 14.90 4.21
C LEU A 73 -5.46 14.63 5.00
N LYS A 74 -5.06 13.34 5.03
CA LYS A 74 -3.81 12.91 5.66
C LYS A 74 -2.63 13.65 5.01
N TYR A 75 -1.60 13.90 5.80
CA TYR A 75 -0.38 14.62 5.41
C TYR A 75 -0.60 16.08 4.98
N ASN A 76 -1.74 16.68 5.34
CA ASN A 76 -2.14 18.03 4.91
C ASN A 76 -2.17 18.22 3.38
N LYS A 77 -2.44 17.15 2.63
CA LYS A 77 -2.59 17.22 1.16
C LYS A 77 -3.76 18.10 0.77
N SER A 78 -3.69 18.70 -0.41
CA SER A 78 -4.66 19.71 -0.87
C SER A 78 -5.76 19.14 -1.76
N TRP A 79 -5.63 17.89 -2.21
CA TRP A 79 -6.66 17.19 -2.96
C TRP A 79 -6.48 15.67 -2.89
N LEU A 80 -7.55 14.94 -3.20
CA LEU A 80 -7.65 13.50 -3.09
C LEU A 80 -7.76 12.86 -4.48
N PHE A 81 -6.91 11.89 -4.73
CA PHE A 81 -6.99 10.99 -5.88
C PHE A 81 -7.18 9.57 -5.38
N MET A 82 -8.10 8.80 -5.95
CA MET A 82 -8.29 7.40 -5.61
C MET A 82 -8.46 6.57 -6.89
N LEU A 83 -8.04 5.31 -6.82
CA LEU A 83 -8.16 4.38 -7.94
C LEU A 83 -8.57 3.01 -7.44
N THR A 84 -9.60 2.44 -8.06
CA THR A 84 -10.00 1.05 -7.87
C THR A 84 -9.88 0.31 -9.19
N GLN A 85 -9.04 -0.73 -9.21
CA GLN A 85 -8.83 -1.60 -10.37
C GLN A 85 -9.74 -2.83 -10.28
N ASP A 86 -10.63 -2.97 -11.25
CA ASP A 86 -11.70 -3.96 -11.27
C ASP A 86 -11.27 -5.29 -11.92
N ASP A 87 -12.20 -6.26 -11.90
CA ASP A 87 -12.08 -7.61 -12.46
C ASP A 87 -10.93 -8.50 -11.94
N CYS A 88 -10.26 -8.14 -10.84
CA CYS A 88 -9.13 -8.91 -10.28
C CYS A 88 -8.05 -9.19 -11.35
N LYS A 89 -7.78 -8.24 -12.26
CA LYS A 89 -6.84 -8.44 -13.39
C LYS A 89 -5.41 -8.64 -12.91
N GLN A 90 -4.68 -9.55 -13.57
CA GLN A 90 -3.26 -9.80 -13.30
C GLN A 90 -2.38 -8.54 -13.42
N VAL A 91 -2.75 -7.60 -14.31
CA VAL A 91 -2.04 -6.33 -14.51
C VAL A 91 -2.13 -5.38 -13.33
N ALA A 92 -3.06 -5.57 -12.38
CA ALA A 92 -3.01 -4.86 -11.11
C ALA A 92 -1.69 -5.12 -10.38
N PHE A 93 -1.14 -6.33 -10.49
CA PHE A 93 0.18 -6.67 -9.98
C PHE A 93 1.30 -6.31 -10.97
N SER A 94 1.28 -6.90 -12.17
CA SER A 94 2.43 -6.87 -13.09
C SER A 94 2.62 -5.54 -13.82
N CYS A 95 1.68 -4.60 -13.68
CA CYS A 95 1.74 -3.28 -14.29
C CYS A 95 1.55 -2.17 -13.25
N THR A 96 0.38 -2.10 -12.60
CA THR A 96 0.04 -0.98 -11.70
C THR A 96 0.87 -0.99 -10.42
N TRP A 97 0.83 -2.09 -9.64
CA TRP A 97 1.64 -2.26 -8.45
C TRP A 97 3.13 -2.22 -8.78
N ALA A 98 3.52 -2.82 -9.90
CA ALA A 98 4.91 -2.86 -10.34
C ALA A 98 5.48 -1.46 -10.61
N ALA A 99 4.74 -0.62 -11.35
CA ALA A 99 5.15 0.74 -11.67
C ALA A 99 5.29 1.59 -10.41
N ILE A 100 4.28 1.53 -9.52
CA ILE A 100 4.28 2.28 -8.26
C ILE A 100 5.48 1.91 -7.38
N ASN A 101 5.82 0.62 -7.30
CA ASN A 101 6.84 0.11 -6.38
C ASN A 101 8.23 -0.05 -7.01
N GLY A 102 8.47 0.57 -8.17
CA GLY A 102 9.78 0.55 -8.84
C GLY A 102 10.23 -0.88 -9.20
N LYS A 103 9.29 -1.73 -9.59
CA LYS A 103 9.51 -3.13 -9.94
C LYS A 103 9.65 -3.31 -11.46
N PRO A 104 10.12 -4.48 -11.92
CA PRO A 104 10.25 -4.77 -13.35
C PRO A 104 8.92 -4.58 -14.09
N LEU A 105 8.94 -3.90 -15.24
CA LEU A 105 7.78 -3.72 -16.12
C LEU A 105 8.00 -4.46 -17.44
N THR A 106 6.92 -4.88 -18.08
CA THR A 106 6.92 -5.59 -19.36
C THR A 106 5.79 -5.06 -20.24
N ASN A 107 5.99 -5.07 -21.56
CA ASN A 107 4.98 -4.60 -22.50
C ASN A 107 4.17 -5.76 -23.12
N LYS A 108 4.72 -6.97 -23.11
CA LYS A 108 4.15 -8.13 -23.82
C LYS A 108 3.72 -9.27 -22.91
N TYR A 109 4.24 -9.30 -21.68
CA TYR A 109 4.10 -10.43 -20.79
C TYR A 109 3.48 -10.02 -19.45
N PHE A 110 3.30 -11.01 -18.59
CA PHE A 110 2.78 -10.86 -17.24
C PHE A 110 3.62 -11.71 -16.30
N TYR A 111 3.76 -11.29 -15.05
CA TYR A 111 4.47 -12.07 -14.05
C TYR A 111 3.75 -11.99 -12.71
N ASN A 112 4.07 -12.92 -11.81
CA ASN A 112 3.45 -13.00 -10.49
C ASN A 112 4.48 -12.77 -9.39
N ALA A 113 4.01 -12.65 -8.14
CA ALA A 113 4.90 -12.43 -7.00
C ALA A 113 6.00 -13.49 -6.88
N GLY A 114 5.69 -14.76 -7.17
CA GLY A 114 6.69 -15.83 -7.20
C GLY A 114 7.79 -15.62 -8.24
N HIS A 115 7.45 -15.17 -9.46
CA HIS A 115 8.42 -14.82 -10.49
C HIS A 115 9.37 -13.70 -10.03
N LEU A 116 8.80 -12.65 -9.42
CA LEU A 116 9.56 -11.52 -8.90
C LEU A 116 10.49 -11.92 -7.76
N LEU A 117 9.98 -12.69 -6.79
CA LEU A 117 10.74 -13.15 -5.63
C LEU A 117 12.00 -13.93 -6.02
N TRP A 118 11.89 -14.75 -7.06
CA TRP A 118 12.99 -15.61 -7.52
C TRP A 118 13.79 -15.03 -8.68
N GLY A 119 13.42 -13.86 -9.21
CA GLY A 119 14.09 -13.25 -10.35
C GLY A 119 13.90 -13.98 -11.68
N ASP A 120 12.88 -14.83 -11.81
CA ASP A 120 12.48 -15.41 -13.08
C ASP A 120 11.58 -14.42 -13.83
N LEU A 121 12.18 -13.54 -14.62
CA LEU A 121 11.48 -12.41 -15.22
C LEU A 121 11.31 -12.55 -16.76
N PRO A 122 10.30 -11.88 -17.35
CA PRO A 122 10.14 -11.77 -18.79
C PRO A 122 11.39 -11.26 -19.53
N PRO A 123 11.55 -11.54 -20.83
CA PRO A 123 12.73 -11.12 -21.59
C PRO A 123 12.72 -9.63 -21.98
N ASP A 124 11.58 -8.94 -21.89
CA ASP A 124 11.40 -7.54 -22.29
C ASP A 124 11.31 -6.59 -21.08
N ILE A 125 11.90 -6.97 -19.94
CA ILE A 125 11.88 -6.15 -18.74
C ILE A 125 12.50 -4.78 -18.97
N TRP A 126 11.82 -3.75 -18.47
CA TRP A 126 12.32 -2.39 -18.34
C TRP A 126 11.91 -1.82 -16.97
N TYR A 127 12.44 -0.66 -16.60
CA TYR A 127 12.17 -0.01 -15.31
C TYR A 127 11.91 1.47 -15.51
N LEU A 128 11.04 2.06 -14.68
CA LEU A 128 10.91 3.52 -14.56
C LEU A 128 12.14 4.18 -13.92
N GLY A 129 12.92 3.41 -13.16
CA GLY A 129 14.08 3.92 -12.41
C GLY A 129 13.73 4.61 -11.09
N LYS A 130 12.44 4.67 -10.72
CA LYS A 130 11.94 5.22 -9.46
C LYS A 130 10.60 4.60 -9.06
N THR A 131 10.25 4.75 -7.79
CA THR A 131 8.92 4.50 -7.24
C THR A 131 8.01 5.72 -7.46
N LEU A 132 6.70 5.53 -7.41
CA LEU A 132 5.71 6.58 -7.62
C LEU A 132 4.91 6.83 -6.34
N GLY A 133 4.84 8.09 -5.91
CA GLY A 133 4.28 8.42 -4.61
C GLY A 133 4.19 9.92 -4.34
N SER A 134 3.76 10.24 -3.14
CA SER A 134 3.87 11.55 -2.50
C SER A 134 4.87 11.48 -1.34
N THR A 135 5.06 12.56 -0.61
CA THR A 135 5.67 12.53 0.74
C THR A 135 4.60 12.65 1.82
N ASN A 136 4.95 12.33 3.06
CA ASN A 136 4.08 12.56 4.20
C ASN A 136 4.14 14.02 4.74
N GLY A 137 4.80 14.94 4.03
CA GLY A 137 5.03 16.32 4.48
C GLY A 137 6.13 16.47 5.54
N ALA A 138 6.69 15.36 6.02
CA ALA A 138 7.75 15.31 7.04
C ALA A 138 9.01 14.56 6.55
N GLY A 139 9.23 14.52 5.22
CA GLY A 139 10.45 14.02 4.60
C GLY A 139 10.48 12.51 4.31
N ASN A 140 9.39 11.77 4.58
CA ASN A 140 9.29 10.36 4.21
C ASN A 140 8.42 10.17 2.97
N GLU A 141 8.82 9.24 2.10
CA GLU A 141 8.01 8.79 0.96
C GLU A 141 6.72 8.09 1.44
N VAL A 142 5.64 8.31 0.69
CA VAL A 142 4.37 7.57 0.77
C VAL A 142 4.02 7.14 -0.66
N ARG A 143 4.18 5.85 -0.98
CA ARG A 143 3.85 5.34 -2.31
C ARG A 143 2.34 5.34 -2.54
N PHE A 144 1.92 5.48 -3.80
CA PHE A 144 0.50 5.41 -4.16
C PHE A 144 -0.10 4.04 -3.78
N ALA A 145 -1.32 4.01 -3.27
CA ALA A 145 -1.92 2.77 -2.77
C ALA A 145 -3.34 2.54 -3.33
N PRO A 146 -3.49 2.05 -4.58
CA PRO A 146 -4.81 1.74 -5.13
C PRO A 146 -5.55 0.62 -4.39
N THR A 147 -6.84 0.47 -4.73
CA THR A 147 -7.65 -0.70 -4.39
C THR A 147 -7.70 -1.65 -5.60
N THR A 148 -7.65 -2.97 -5.38
CA THR A 148 -8.00 -3.97 -6.41
C THR A 148 -9.24 -4.75 -6.00
N THR A 149 -10.11 -5.08 -6.93
CA THR A 149 -11.17 -6.06 -6.66
C THR A 149 -10.60 -7.48 -6.60
N LEU A 150 -11.28 -8.36 -5.89
CA LEU A 150 -10.95 -9.78 -5.78
C LEU A 150 -12.05 -10.65 -6.39
N ALA A 151 -11.68 -11.86 -6.80
CA ALA A 151 -12.60 -12.90 -7.22
C ALA A 151 -12.47 -14.13 -6.31
N PRO A 152 -12.69 -13.97 -4.99
CA PRO A 152 -12.22 -14.91 -3.96
C PRO A 152 -12.87 -16.30 -4.03
N ASP A 153 -14.02 -16.41 -4.68
CA ASP A 153 -14.74 -17.67 -4.92
C ASP A 153 -14.25 -18.42 -6.15
N GLN A 154 -13.37 -17.82 -6.95
CA GLN A 154 -12.83 -18.42 -8.15
C GLN A 154 -11.61 -19.28 -7.84
N THR A 155 -11.64 -20.54 -8.29
CA THR A 155 -10.57 -21.51 -8.03
C THR A 155 -9.23 -21.12 -8.64
N TRP A 156 -9.23 -20.33 -9.72
CA TRP A 156 -8.02 -19.90 -10.42
C TRP A 156 -7.15 -18.94 -9.58
N MET A 157 -7.68 -18.29 -8.54
CA MET A 157 -6.85 -17.52 -7.61
C MET A 157 -5.85 -18.39 -6.82
N ASN A 158 -6.10 -19.72 -6.75
CA ASN A 158 -5.21 -20.69 -6.12
C ASN A 158 -4.15 -21.26 -7.07
N GLU A 159 -4.12 -20.84 -8.34
CA GLU A 159 -3.09 -21.29 -9.27
C GLU A 159 -1.70 -20.90 -8.78
N LYS A 160 -0.76 -21.82 -8.89
CA LYS A 160 0.66 -21.55 -8.64
C LYS A 160 1.33 -21.00 -9.89
N SER A 161 2.35 -20.18 -9.69
CA SER A 161 3.23 -19.70 -10.75
C SER A 161 4.25 -20.78 -11.09
N GLU A 162 4.51 -20.97 -12.38
CA GLU A 162 5.57 -21.87 -12.84
C GLU A 162 6.88 -21.08 -12.92
N ILE A 163 7.76 -21.26 -11.93
CA ILE A 163 9.03 -20.52 -11.83
C ILE A 163 10.16 -21.42 -12.34
N LEU A 164 10.77 -21.03 -13.47
CA LEU A 164 11.81 -21.81 -14.16
C LEU A 164 13.09 -20.98 -14.33
N LEU A 165 13.95 -21.01 -13.30
CA LEU A 165 15.19 -20.25 -13.32
C LEU A 165 16.12 -20.70 -14.46
N HIS A 166 16.72 -19.71 -15.12
CA HIS A 166 17.64 -19.85 -16.26
C HIS A 166 17.05 -20.51 -17.51
N TYR A 167 15.72 -20.67 -17.59
CA TYR A 167 15.05 -21.22 -18.77
C TYR A 167 14.67 -20.15 -19.80
N GLN A 168 15.22 -20.25 -21.01
CA GLN A 168 15.04 -19.25 -22.08
C GLN A 168 14.46 -19.78 -23.39
N LYS A 169 14.11 -21.07 -23.48
CA LYS A 169 13.59 -21.66 -24.74
C LYS A 169 12.21 -21.12 -25.13
N ASN A 170 11.37 -20.80 -24.15
CA ASN A 170 10.08 -20.14 -24.33
C ASN A 170 9.69 -19.35 -23.08
N PHE A 171 8.63 -18.56 -23.19
CA PHE A 171 8.15 -17.63 -22.17
C PHE A 171 6.67 -17.82 -21.83
N SER A 172 6.10 -19.02 -22.05
CA SER A 172 4.66 -19.28 -21.82
C SER A 172 4.24 -19.12 -20.35
N ARG A 173 5.17 -19.34 -19.41
CA ARG A 173 4.95 -19.09 -17.97
C ARG A 173 4.63 -17.63 -17.64
N PHE A 174 4.99 -16.71 -18.55
CA PHE A 174 4.65 -15.28 -18.47
C PHE A 174 3.44 -14.90 -19.33
N GLY A 175 2.64 -15.88 -19.75
CA GLY A 175 1.36 -15.65 -20.42
C GLY A 175 0.30 -15.09 -19.45
N VAL A 176 -0.73 -14.47 -20.04
CA VAL A 176 -1.84 -13.90 -19.27
C VAL A 176 -2.60 -14.99 -18.50
N LYS A 177 -2.87 -14.72 -17.22
CA LYS A 177 -3.76 -15.53 -16.36
C LYS A 177 -5.15 -14.92 -16.30
N LYS A 178 -6.11 -15.70 -15.79
CA LYS A 178 -7.51 -15.24 -15.60
C LYS A 178 -7.61 -14.01 -14.69
N GLY A 179 -6.66 -13.85 -13.77
CA GLY A 179 -6.56 -12.71 -12.87
C GLY A 179 -5.39 -12.87 -11.89
N LEU A 180 -5.45 -12.15 -10.77
CA LEU A 180 -4.49 -12.23 -9.68
C LEU A 180 -4.53 -13.59 -8.97
N VAL A 181 -3.38 -14.21 -8.74
CA VAL A 181 -3.28 -15.32 -7.78
C VAL A 181 -3.11 -14.78 -6.36
N TRP A 182 -3.43 -15.57 -5.33
CA TRP A 182 -3.35 -15.11 -3.94
C TRP A 182 -1.98 -14.56 -3.55
N ASN A 183 -0.89 -15.11 -4.09
CA ASN A 183 0.46 -14.60 -3.84
C ASN A 183 0.66 -13.16 -4.38
N ASN A 184 0.00 -12.77 -5.48
CA ASN A 184 0.02 -11.37 -5.92
C ASN A 184 -0.66 -10.47 -4.89
N VAL A 185 -1.85 -10.85 -4.45
CA VAL A 185 -2.65 -10.07 -3.50
C VAL A 185 -1.89 -9.90 -2.20
N ARG A 186 -1.31 -10.99 -1.67
CA ARG A 186 -0.48 -10.95 -0.46
C ARG A 186 0.66 -9.94 -0.55
N GLU A 187 1.39 -9.98 -1.65
CA GLU A 187 2.48 -9.03 -1.89
C GLU A 187 1.95 -7.59 -1.97
N MET A 188 0.87 -7.34 -2.72
CA MET A 188 0.28 -6.00 -2.86
C MET A 188 -0.15 -5.41 -1.50
N LEU A 189 -0.76 -6.22 -0.64
CA LEU A 189 -1.24 -5.78 0.68
C LEU A 189 -0.12 -5.33 1.62
N ASN A 190 1.10 -5.86 1.46
CA ASN A 190 2.26 -5.40 2.23
C ASN A 190 2.63 -3.93 1.90
N TYR A 191 2.20 -3.42 0.74
CA TYR A 191 2.43 -2.04 0.28
C TYR A 191 1.21 -1.14 0.45
N GLY A 192 0.25 -1.52 1.30
CA GLY A 192 -0.90 -0.68 1.66
C GLY A 192 -2.06 -0.70 0.67
N TRP A 193 -2.03 -1.56 -0.36
CA TRP A 193 -3.15 -1.70 -1.29
C TRP A 193 -4.45 -2.12 -0.58
N GLY A 194 -5.57 -1.58 -1.07
CA GLY A 194 -6.92 -1.97 -0.63
C GLY A 194 -7.46 -3.17 -1.41
N ILE A 195 -8.50 -3.81 -0.88
CA ILE A 195 -9.24 -4.86 -1.55
C ILE A 195 -10.73 -4.55 -1.60
N ALA A 196 -11.44 -5.04 -2.61
CA ALA A 196 -12.88 -4.88 -2.73
C ALA A 196 -13.57 -6.15 -3.25
N PHE A 197 -14.80 -6.37 -2.82
CA PHE A 197 -15.74 -7.25 -3.51
C PHE A 197 -16.13 -6.66 -4.87
N HIS A 198 -16.51 -7.55 -5.78
CA HIS A 198 -17.00 -7.23 -7.11
C HIS A 198 -17.97 -8.33 -7.56
N ASN A 199 -17.77 -8.97 -8.71
CA ASN A 199 -18.56 -10.13 -9.12
C ASN A 199 -18.41 -11.33 -8.16
N LEU A 200 -19.54 -11.91 -7.79
CA LEU A 200 -19.62 -13.14 -6.98
C LEU A 200 -19.98 -14.34 -7.85
N VAL A 201 -19.58 -15.55 -7.43
CA VAL A 201 -19.95 -16.78 -8.13
C VAL A 201 -21.35 -17.22 -7.69
N VAL A 202 -22.37 -16.82 -8.47
CA VAL A 202 -23.78 -17.09 -8.19
C VAL A 202 -24.52 -17.56 -9.44
N ASN A 203 -25.66 -18.22 -9.26
CA ASN A 203 -26.54 -18.65 -10.35
C ASN A 203 -27.41 -17.52 -10.93
N ASN A 204 -27.66 -16.46 -10.16
CA ASN A 204 -28.37 -15.27 -10.59
C ASN A 204 -27.86 -14.03 -9.88
N GLU A 205 -27.05 -13.24 -10.57
CA GLU A 205 -26.45 -12.00 -10.06
C GLU A 205 -27.44 -10.83 -9.88
N LYS A 206 -28.70 -10.99 -10.30
CA LYS A 206 -29.76 -9.97 -10.09
C LYS A 206 -30.60 -10.26 -8.85
N ASP A 207 -30.42 -11.41 -8.20
CA ASP A 207 -31.16 -11.78 -6.99
C ASP A 207 -30.38 -11.36 -5.74
N VAL A 208 -30.89 -10.32 -5.07
CA VAL A 208 -30.32 -9.77 -3.83
C VAL A 208 -30.16 -10.85 -2.75
N ASN A 209 -31.12 -11.76 -2.60
CA ASN A 209 -31.05 -12.80 -1.55
C ASN A 209 -29.95 -13.82 -1.83
N VAL A 210 -29.66 -14.09 -3.10
CA VAL A 210 -28.56 -14.97 -3.49
C VAL A 210 -27.22 -14.29 -3.19
N LEU A 211 -27.09 -13.01 -3.52
CA LEU A 211 -25.87 -12.23 -3.24
C LEU A 211 -25.60 -12.08 -1.74
N ILE A 212 -26.62 -11.78 -0.92
CA ILE A 212 -26.51 -11.71 0.55
C ILE A 212 -25.93 -13.01 1.12
N LYS A 213 -26.39 -14.16 0.61
CA LYS A 213 -25.89 -15.48 1.05
C LYS A 213 -24.49 -15.79 0.54
N GLN A 214 -24.06 -15.14 -0.55
CA GLN A 214 -22.75 -15.42 -1.16
C GLN A 214 -21.62 -14.55 -0.60
N TYR A 215 -21.89 -13.32 -0.15
CA TYR A 215 -20.86 -12.46 0.46
C TYR A 215 -20.09 -13.14 1.62
N PRO A 216 -20.74 -13.86 2.57
CA PRO A 216 -20.01 -14.60 3.60
C PRO A 216 -19.03 -15.63 3.05
N ASN A 217 -19.40 -16.36 1.99
CA ASN A 217 -18.52 -17.37 1.37
C ASN A 217 -17.26 -16.72 0.76
N ALA A 218 -17.47 -15.60 0.07
CA ALA A 218 -16.39 -14.79 -0.50
C ALA A 218 -15.48 -14.24 0.60
N GLN A 219 -16.06 -13.72 1.69
CA GLN A 219 -15.32 -13.23 2.84
C GLN A 219 -14.50 -14.34 3.52
N ASP A 220 -15.07 -15.53 3.72
CA ASP A 220 -14.37 -16.66 4.32
C ASP A 220 -13.14 -17.07 3.50
N SER A 221 -13.27 -17.04 2.17
CA SER A 221 -12.13 -17.29 1.27
C SER A 221 -11.06 -16.20 1.41
N ILE A 222 -11.44 -14.93 1.48
CA ILE A 222 -10.51 -13.80 1.71
C ILE A 222 -9.78 -13.98 3.05
N LEU A 223 -10.52 -14.18 4.14
CA LEU A 223 -9.97 -14.37 5.48
C LEU A 223 -8.96 -15.53 5.53
N LYS A 224 -9.31 -16.66 4.91
CA LYS A 224 -8.43 -17.84 4.83
C LYS A 224 -7.12 -17.54 4.12
N HIS A 225 -7.16 -16.83 2.99
CA HIS A 225 -5.97 -16.64 2.16
C HIS A 225 -5.14 -15.43 2.57
N LEU A 226 -5.73 -14.47 3.28
CA LEU A 226 -5.10 -13.18 3.61
C LEU A 226 -4.86 -13.00 5.12
N ASN A 227 -4.59 -14.09 5.85
CA ASN A 227 -4.22 -14.07 7.28
C ASN A 227 -5.24 -13.30 8.14
N GLY A 228 -6.52 -13.62 7.93
CA GLY A 228 -7.67 -13.01 8.57
C GLY A 228 -7.90 -11.54 8.23
N ARG A 229 -7.26 -11.00 7.18
CA ARG A 229 -7.67 -9.73 6.58
C ARG A 229 -9.04 -9.91 5.92
N GLY A 230 -10.06 -9.28 6.48
CA GLY A 230 -11.39 -9.21 5.90
C GLY A 230 -11.51 -8.08 4.88
N CYS A 231 -12.45 -8.21 3.94
CA CYS A 231 -12.80 -7.15 3.01
C CYS A 231 -13.98 -6.34 3.55
N LYS A 232 -13.92 -5.01 3.40
CA LYS A 232 -14.97 -4.08 3.81
C LYS A 232 -15.45 -3.14 2.71
N THR A 233 -14.96 -3.34 1.49
CA THR A 233 -15.27 -2.50 0.34
C THR A 233 -16.06 -3.26 -0.71
N LEU A 234 -17.07 -2.64 -1.31
CA LEU A 234 -17.67 -3.10 -2.57
C LEU A 234 -17.33 -2.12 -3.69
N ALA A 235 -16.79 -2.64 -4.79
CA ALA A 235 -16.85 -1.96 -6.07
C ALA A 235 -18.02 -2.57 -6.85
N GLU A 236 -19.04 -1.77 -7.19
CA GLU A 236 -20.19 -2.26 -7.95
C GLU A 236 -19.74 -2.85 -9.31
N PRO A 237 -20.08 -4.11 -9.61
CA PRO A 237 -19.87 -4.70 -10.92
C PRO A 237 -21.04 -4.36 -11.86
N ASP A 238 -20.73 -4.16 -13.14
CA ASP A 238 -21.69 -4.17 -14.26
C ASP A 238 -22.87 -3.18 -14.15
N GLY A 239 -22.74 -2.13 -13.33
CA GLY A 239 -23.86 -1.23 -13.02
C GLY A 239 -25.02 -1.91 -12.28
N ASN A 240 -24.78 -3.09 -11.69
CA ASN A 240 -25.79 -3.93 -11.10
C ASN A 240 -26.05 -3.58 -9.63
N LYS A 241 -27.07 -2.76 -9.42
CA LYS A 241 -27.49 -2.28 -8.09
C LYS A 241 -27.93 -3.37 -7.13
N ALA A 242 -28.21 -4.60 -7.58
CA ALA A 242 -28.48 -5.72 -6.68
C ALA A 242 -27.30 -6.01 -5.75
N TYR A 243 -26.06 -5.81 -6.22
CA TYR A 243 -24.85 -5.95 -5.39
C TYR A 243 -24.80 -4.91 -4.28
N VAL A 244 -25.14 -3.66 -4.59
CA VAL A 244 -25.20 -2.57 -3.60
C VAL A 244 -26.30 -2.84 -2.57
N THR A 245 -27.51 -3.20 -3.02
CA THR A 245 -28.62 -3.55 -2.11
C THR A 245 -28.25 -4.72 -1.21
N ALA A 246 -27.62 -5.77 -1.74
CA ALA A 246 -27.17 -6.90 -0.95
C ALA A 246 -26.03 -6.53 0.03
N ALA A 247 -25.12 -5.64 -0.37
CA ALA A 247 -24.03 -5.20 0.49
C ALA A 247 -24.50 -4.37 1.68
N LEU A 248 -25.55 -3.56 1.51
CA LEU A 248 -26.19 -2.83 2.62
C LEU A 248 -26.78 -3.76 3.69
N GLU A 249 -27.10 -5.01 3.33
CA GLU A 249 -27.60 -6.05 4.25
C GLU A 249 -26.47 -6.98 4.76
N TYR A 250 -25.22 -6.74 4.35
CA TYR A 250 -24.05 -7.50 4.78
C TYR A 250 -23.08 -6.58 5.56
N PRO A 251 -23.22 -6.50 6.90
CA PRO A 251 -22.54 -5.49 7.74
C PRO A 251 -21.01 -5.35 7.57
N PRO A 252 -20.24 -6.41 7.22
CA PRO A 252 -18.82 -6.25 6.96
C PRO A 252 -18.47 -5.26 5.84
N ILE A 253 -19.33 -5.09 4.83
CA ILE A 253 -19.15 -4.07 3.80
C ILE A 253 -19.58 -2.73 4.36
N GLN A 254 -18.66 -1.78 4.39
CA GLN A 254 -18.83 -0.49 5.06
C GLN A 254 -18.61 0.69 4.11
N THR A 255 -17.94 0.49 2.98
CA THR A 255 -17.71 1.54 1.98
C THR A 255 -17.90 0.98 0.59
N MET A 256 -18.49 1.77 -0.32
CA MET A 256 -18.89 1.28 -1.62
C MET A 256 -18.65 2.30 -2.72
N VAL A 257 -18.44 1.83 -3.95
CA VAL A 257 -18.19 2.69 -5.11
C VAL A 257 -18.94 2.24 -6.35
N ALA A 258 -19.41 3.19 -7.15
CA ALA A 258 -20.14 2.93 -8.40
C ALA A 258 -20.05 4.12 -9.37
N GLN A 259 -20.47 3.94 -10.62
CA GLN A 259 -20.53 5.04 -11.61
C GLN A 259 -21.82 5.87 -11.54
N ALA A 260 -22.92 5.29 -11.04
CA ALA A 260 -24.25 5.92 -11.07
C ALA A 260 -25.04 5.67 -9.78
N GLY A 261 -25.98 6.57 -9.48
CA GLY A 261 -26.76 6.53 -8.24
C GLY A 261 -25.91 6.85 -7.00
N THR A 262 -24.87 7.65 -7.20
CA THR A 262 -23.74 7.86 -6.29
C THR A 262 -23.69 9.27 -5.72
N VAL A 263 -22.89 9.45 -4.68
CA VAL A 263 -22.56 10.75 -4.11
C VAL A 263 -21.19 11.21 -4.61
N LYS A 264 -21.13 12.46 -5.08
CA LYS A 264 -19.85 13.12 -5.41
C LYS A 264 -19.12 13.50 -4.13
N LEU A 265 -17.88 13.04 -4.00
CA LEU A 265 -17.05 13.29 -2.84
C LEU A 265 -16.33 14.64 -2.97
N TYR A 266 -16.54 15.53 -2.00
CA TYR A 266 -15.80 16.79 -1.85
C TYR A 266 -15.04 16.74 -0.53
N PRO A 267 -13.78 16.29 -0.50
CA PRO A 267 -13.12 15.85 0.73
C PRO A 267 -13.08 16.90 1.84
N PHE A 268 -12.94 18.18 1.48
CA PHE A 268 -12.90 19.31 2.42
C PHE A 268 -14.28 19.76 2.92
N LYS A 269 -15.36 19.15 2.42
CA LYS A 269 -16.74 19.36 2.86
C LYS A 269 -17.30 18.14 3.60
N VAL A 270 -16.53 17.06 3.74
CA VAL A 270 -16.96 15.85 4.45
C VAL A 270 -16.79 16.04 5.95
N THR A 271 -17.91 16.30 6.61
CA THR A 271 -18.03 16.38 8.07
C THR A 271 -18.72 15.16 8.68
N ASP A 272 -19.44 14.39 7.87
CA ASP A 272 -20.23 13.23 8.29
C ASP A 272 -19.49 11.91 8.02
N ASP A 273 -19.98 10.85 8.66
CA ASP A 273 -19.55 9.48 8.46
C ASP A 273 -19.86 9.01 7.02
N LEU A 274 -18.88 8.36 6.38
CA LEU A 274 -19.02 7.77 5.05
C LEU A 274 -19.52 6.31 5.07
N HIS A 275 -19.92 5.78 6.24
CA HIS A 275 -20.46 4.43 6.36
C HIS A 275 -21.63 4.20 5.40
N ASN A 276 -21.53 3.15 4.59
CA ASN A 276 -22.49 2.74 3.56
C ASN A 276 -22.76 3.77 2.45
N VAL A 277 -21.98 4.86 2.37
CA VAL A 277 -22.11 5.82 1.28
C VAL A 277 -21.58 5.21 -0.01
N LEU A 278 -22.40 5.27 -1.07
CA LEU A 278 -22.01 4.85 -2.42
C LEU A 278 -21.31 6.02 -3.14
N ILE A 279 -19.98 5.98 -3.19
CA ILE A 279 -19.15 7.06 -3.71
C ILE A 279 -19.01 6.95 -5.24
N GLU A 280 -19.09 8.09 -5.92
CA GLU A 280 -18.92 8.18 -7.37
C GLU A 280 -17.48 7.87 -7.79
N ARG A 281 -17.33 7.06 -8.85
CA ARG A 281 -16.07 6.87 -9.59
C ARG A 281 -16.31 6.91 -11.10
N TRP A 282 -15.28 7.24 -11.87
CA TRP A 282 -15.38 7.34 -13.33
C TRP A 282 -14.44 6.40 -14.06
N PHE A 283 -14.87 5.98 -15.25
CA PHE A 283 -14.08 5.15 -16.15
C PHE A 283 -13.84 5.90 -17.46
N ASN A 284 -12.65 5.70 -18.01
CA ASN A 284 -12.33 6.05 -19.38
C ASN A 284 -11.21 5.12 -19.86
N ASP A 285 -11.29 4.69 -21.11
CA ASP A 285 -10.30 3.78 -21.70
C ASP A 285 -8.92 4.42 -21.78
N SER A 286 -8.85 5.75 -21.89
CA SER A 286 -7.60 6.50 -21.96
C SER A 286 -7.32 7.22 -20.64
N PRO A 287 -6.21 6.92 -19.93
CA PRO A 287 -5.87 7.63 -18.71
C PRO A 287 -5.57 9.13 -18.95
N ASN A 288 -5.18 9.51 -20.18
CA ASN A 288 -4.97 10.91 -20.54
C ASN A 288 -6.27 11.74 -20.50
N TYR A 289 -7.44 11.12 -20.60
CA TYR A 289 -8.72 11.80 -20.45
C TYR A 289 -8.86 12.49 -19.09
N PHE A 290 -8.24 11.94 -18.04
CA PHE A 290 -8.36 12.47 -16.70
C PHE A 290 -7.45 13.66 -16.42
N LYS A 291 -6.41 13.91 -17.25
CA LYS A 291 -5.47 15.02 -17.00
C LYS A 291 -6.16 16.40 -17.02
N PRO A 292 -6.97 16.77 -18.04
CA PRO A 292 -7.67 18.04 -18.03
C PRO A 292 -8.70 18.15 -16.89
N LEU A 293 -9.33 17.03 -16.50
CA LEU A 293 -10.26 17.01 -15.36
C LEU A 293 -9.52 17.34 -14.04
N ILE A 294 -8.34 16.74 -13.83
CA ILE A 294 -7.49 17.05 -12.68
C ILE A 294 -7.09 18.53 -12.71
N GLU A 295 -6.60 19.01 -13.84
CA GLU A 295 -6.19 20.42 -14.01
C GLU A 295 -7.34 21.39 -13.73
N GLU A 296 -8.57 21.10 -14.19
CA GLU A 296 -9.76 21.92 -13.92
C GLU A 296 -10.10 21.96 -12.42
N GLN A 297 -10.04 20.81 -11.72
CA GLN A 297 -10.27 20.80 -10.28
C GLN A 297 -9.19 21.58 -9.54
N LEU A 298 -7.94 21.52 -9.97
CA LEU A 298 -6.84 22.24 -9.32
C LEU A 298 -6.90 23.76 -9.49
N GLN A 299 -7.66 24.28 -10.47
CA GLN A 299 -7.98 25.71 -10.57
C GLN A 299 -8.96 26.20 -9.49
N LYS A 300 -9.68 25.28 -8.81
CA LYS A 300 -10.64 25.62 -7.76
C LYS A 300 -9.95 25.71 -6.40
N PRO A 301 -10.47 26.50 -5.44
CA PRO A 301 -10.06 26.44 -4.04
C PRO A 301 -10.13 25.00 -3.52
N LYS A 302 -9.19 24.59 -2.65
CA LYS A 302 -9.11 23.19 -2.17
C LYS A 302 -10.42 22.70 -1.53
N GLU A 303 -11.15 23.61 -0.91
CA GLU A 303 -12.45 23.39 -0.29
C GLU A 303 -13.54 23.00 -1.30
N GLU A 304 -13.40 23.39 -2.57
CA GLU A 304 -14.39 23.16 -3.64
C GLU A 304 -14.02 22.03 -4.59
N ARG A 305 -12.83 21.44 -4.43
CA ARG A 305 -12.36 20.35 -5.28
C ARG A 305 -13.12 19.08 -4.96
N MET A 306 -13.60 18.40 -6.00
CA MET A 306 -14.04 17.03 -5.83
C MET A 306 -12.84 16.08 -5.82
N ALA A 307 -13.00 14.93 -5.17
CA ALA A 307 -12.05 13.84 -5.29
C ALA A 307 -12.00 13.34 -6.73
N ILE A 308 -10.80 13.04 -7.22
CA ILE A 308 -10.63 12.36 -8.51
C ILE A 308 -10.63 10.87 -8.24
N TYR A 309 -11.77 10.22 -8.45
CA TYR A 309 -11.90 8.78 -8.24
C TYR A 309 -12.09 8.04 -9.55
N ILE A 310 -11.08 7.26 -9.93
CA ILE A 310 -11.05 6.50 -11.16
C ILE A 310 -11.29 5.00 -10.91
N GLY A 311 -12.13 4.41 -11.75
CA GLY A 311 -12.18 2.98 -11.98
C GLY A 311 -11.41 2.60 -13.24
N VAL A 312 -10.75 1.45 -13.24
CA VAL A 312 -10.03 0.90 -14.40
C VAL A 312 -10.13 -0.62 -14.43
N HIS A 313 -10.21 -1.24 -15.60
CA HIS A 313 -10.13 -2.70 -15.74
C HIS A 313 -8.67 -3.15 -15.97
N GLY A 314 -8.20 -2.97 -17.21
CA GLY A 314 -6.83 -3.28 -17.61
C GLY A 314 -5.93 -2.05 -17.57
N THR A 315 -4.69 -2.24 -17.12
CA THR A 315 -3.63 -1.24 -17.14
C THR A 315 -2.50 -1.69 -18.06
N ASP A 316 -1.84 -0.71 -18.68
CA ASP A 316 -0.77 -0.87 -19.65
C ASP A 316 0.26 0.27 -19.55
N SER A 317 1.15 0.39 -20.52
CA SER A 317 2.15 1.48 -20.58
C SER A 317 1.54 2.89 -20.55
N GLY A 318 0.32 3.08 -21.08
CA GLY A 318 -0.39 4.36 -21.00
C GLY A 318 -0.76 4.71 -19.56
N TRP A 319 -1.22 3.71 -18.80
CA TRP A 319 -1.49 3.87 -17.36
C TRP A 319 -0.21 4.06 -16.56
N VAL A 320 0.88 3.36 -16.88
CA VAL A 320 2.18 3.60 -16.26
C VAL A 320 2.64 5.04 -16.44
N ASN A 321 2.54 5.57 -17.67
CA ASN A 321 2.90 6.96 -17.97
C ASN A 321 1.99 7.97 -17.27
N PHE A 322 0.72 7.63 -17.04
CA PHE A 322 -0.19 8.47 -16.28
C PHE A 322 0.14 8.50 -14.79
N LEU A 323 0.44 7.36 -14.18
CA LEU A 323 0.89 7.30 -12.78
C LEU A 323 2.22 8.05 -12.59
N LEU A 324 3.14 7.92 -13.56
CA LEU A 324 4.37 8.70 -13.58
C LEU A 324 4.07 10.20 -13.66
N TRP A 325 3.16 10.61 -14.54
CA TRP A 325 2.75 12.01 -14.66
C TRP A 325 2.14 12.55 -13.35
N LEU A 326 1.30 11.76 -12.65
CA LEU A 326 0.78 12.13 -11.34
C LEU A 326 1.91 12.36 -10.32
N ASN A 327 2.89 11.46 -10.27
CA ASN A 327 4.06 11.59 -9.40
C ASN A 327 4.86 12.87 -9.72
N ASP A 328 5.12 13.13 -11.00
CA ASP A 328 6.00 14.19 -11.47
C ASP A 328 5.36 15.59 -11.38
N ASN A 329 4.02 15.67 -11.32
CA ASN A 329 3.31 16.95 -11.23
C ASN A 329 2.77 17.21 -9.83
N TYR A 330 2.26 16.17 -9.15
CA TYR A 330 1.53 16.34 -7.90
C TYR A 330 1.96 15.42 -6.75
N GLY A 331 2.90 14.52 -7.02
CA GLY A 331 3.52 13.66 -6.03
C GLY A 331 4.85 14.20 -5.56
N LYS A 332 5.72 13.31 -5.08
CA LYS A 332 7.01 13.64 -4.45
C LYS A 332 8.02 14.33 -5.36
N ASP A 333 7.86 14.19 -6.69
CA ASP A 333 8.73 14.85 -7.68
C ASP A 333 8.07 16.10 -8.29
N GLY A 334 6.85 16.44 -7.84
CA GLY A 334 6.08 17.62 -8.26
C GLY A 334 5.82 18.57 -7.09
N ASP A 335 4.59 19.08 -6.98
CA ASP A 335 4.19 19.98 -5.88
C ASP A 335 3.83 19.27 -4.57
N ASP A 336 3.88 17.94 -4.55
CA ASP A 336 3.55 17.08 -3.41
C ASP A 336 2.16 17.35 -2.80
N SER A 337 1.21 17.83 -3.59
CA SER A 337 -0.10 18.27 -3.12
C SER A 337 -1.16 17.17 -3.06
N MET A 338 -0.92 16.01 -3.69
CA MET A 338 -1.88 14.92 -3.84
C MET A 338 -1.79 13.89 -2.71
N TRP A 339 -2.94 13.46 -2.19
CA TRP A 339 -3.05 12.21 -1.45
C TRP A 339 -3.65 11.13 -2.35
N PHE A 340 -2.95 9.99 -2.48
CA PHE A 340 -3.41 8.84 -3.26
C PHE A 340 -3.46 7.56 -2.40
N PRO A 341 -4.47 7.45 -1.50
CA PRO A 341 -4.71 6.27 -0.68
C PRO A 341 -5.57 5.22 -1.39
N SER A 342 -5.77 4.10 -0.71
CA SER A 342 -6.82 3.14 -1.06
C SER A 342 -8.17 3.66 -0.58
N GLN A 343 -9.26 3.12 -1.14
CA GLN A 343 -10.62 3.43 -0.67
C GLN A 343 -10.77 3.18 0.83
N GLU A 344 -10.22 2.06 1.31
CA GLU A 344 -10.29 1.66 2.69
C GLU A 344 -9.52 2.61 3.61
N GLU A 345 -8.31 3.01 3.22
CA GLU A 345 -7.52 3.95 4.00
C GLU A 345 -8.19 5.32 4.10
N TYR A 346 -8.78 5.82 3.01
CA TYR A 346 -9.52 7.08 3.04
C TYR A 346 -10.76 6.98 3.94
N TYR A 347 -11.52 5.88 3.82
CA TYR A 347 -12.69 5.62 4.67
C TYR A 347 -12.31 5.56 6.15
N GLU A 348 -11.28 4.81 6.53
CA GLU A 348 -10.82 4.71 7.91
C GLU A 348 -10.33 6.06 8.44
N TYR A 349 -9.63 6.85 7.62
CA TYR A 349 -9.20 8.20 8.00
C TYR A 349 -10.39 9.15 8.22
N ASN A 350 -11.42 9.09 7.38
CA ASN A 350 -12.67 9.80 7.61
C ASN A 350 -13.30 9.34 8.94
N TYR A 351 -13.36 8.04 9.20
CA TYR A 351 -13.92 7.47 10.43
C TYR A 351 -13.22 7.98 11.68
N TYR A 352 -11.88 8.06 11.70
CA TYR A 352 -11.15 8.64 12.82
C TYR A 352 -11.46 10.12 13.04
N ARG A 353 -11.68 10.88 11.97
CA ARG A 353 -12.04 12.31 12.06
C ARG A 353 -13.44 12.55 12.58
N THR A 354 -14.38 11.65 12.28
CA THR A 354 -15.81 11.81 12.60
C THR A 354 -16.17 11.20 13.93
N HIS A 355 -15.61 10.03 14.27
CA HIS A 355 -15.94 9.27 15.47
C HIS A 355 -14.86 9.31 16.55
N GLY A 356 -13.62 9.67 16.19
CA GLY A 356 -12.55 9.86 17.17
C GLY A 356 -12.83 11.09 18.03
N ALA A 357 -12.47 11.02 19.31
CA ALA A 357 -12.44 12.22 20.13
C ALA A 357 -11.46 13.22 19.50
N ALA A 358 -11.81 14.51 19.50
CA ALA A 358 -10.88 15.55 19.06
C ALA A 358 -9.54 15.36 19.79
N PRO A 359 -8.37 15.49 19.12
CA PRO A 359 -7.09 15.31 19.79
C PRO A 359 -6.98 16.25 20.99
N GLN A 360 -6.65 15.68 22.15
CA GLN A 360 -6.61 16.42 23.40
C GLN A 360 -5.19 16.87 23.70
N ILE A 361 -5.08 18.08 24.24
CA ILE A 361 -3.81 18.67 24.67
C ILE A 361 -3.89 18.93 26.18
N GLU A 362 -2.86 18.52 26.90
CA GLU A 362 -2.67 18.84 28.32
C GLU A 362 -1.24 19.40 28.52
N VAL A 363 -1.12 20.58 29.14
CA VAL A 363 0.18 21.12 29.55
C VAL A 363 0.53 20.51 30.91
N ILE A 364 1.53 19.62 30.93
CA ILE A 364 1.92 18.85 32.13
C ILE A 364 2.84 19.67 33.03
N ASP A 365 3.73 20.46 32.43
CA ASP A 365 4.61 21.40 33.12
C ASP A 365 4.94 22.59 32.18
N GLU A 366 5.79 23.52 32.62
CA GLU A 366 6.15 24.73 31.85
C GLU A 366 6.59 24.43 30.42
N THR A 367 7.23 23.28 30.15
CA THR A 367 7.85 22.94 28.87
C THR A 367 7.33 21.64 28.24
N THR A 368 6.48 20.89 28.92
CA THR A 368 5.99 19.58 28.46
C THR A 368 4.51 19.60 28.12
N LEU A 369 4.19 19.23 26.88
CA LEU A 369 2.84 19.03 26.39
C LEU A 369 2.54 17.54 26.26
N LYS A 370 1.38 17.08 26.70
CA LYS A 370 0.84 15.76 26.37
C LYS A 370 -0.24 15.91 25.31
N LEU A 371 -0.06 15.21 24.20
CA LEU A 371 -1.05 15.03 23.15
C LEU A 371 -1.67 13.63 23.29
N THR A 372 -3.00 13.56 23.33
CA THR A 372 -3.75 12.29 23.32
C THR A 372 -4.56 12.18 22.04
N VAL A 373 -4.46 11.04 21.34
CA VAL A 373 -5.16 10.78 20.08
C VAL A 373 -5.92 9.46 20.18
N ASP A 374 -7.21 9.50 19.85
CA ASP A 374 -8.11 8.34 19.86
C ASP A 374 -8.42 7.93 18.41
N LEU A 375 -8.15 6.65 18.07
CA LEU A 375 -8.39 6.03 16.77
C LEU A 375 -9.40 4.87 16.94
N PRO A 376 -10.71 5.16 16.97
CA PRO A 376 -11.73 4.12 17.10
C PRO A 376 -11.75 3.23 15.84
N SER A 377 -12.03 1.94 16.02
CA SER A 377 -12.01 0.96 14.93
C SER A 377 -13.39 0.42 14.63
N GLY A 378 -13.77 0.44 13.34
CA GLY A 378 -14.81 -0.44 12.82
C GLY A 378 -14.27 -1.85 12.54
N GLN A 379 -15.16 -2.75 12.14
CA GLN A 379 -14.76 -4.09 11.72
C GLN A 379 -13.76 -4.01 10.55
N TYR A 380 -12.69 -4.81 10.59
CA TYR A 380 -11.69 -4.88 9.52
C TYR A 380 -10.96 -3.56 9.22
N PHE A 381 -10.62 -2.77 10.24
CA PHE A 381 -9.75 -1.60 10.10
C PHE A 381 -8.26 -2.00 10.09
N TYR A 382 -7.47 -1.43 9.17
CA TYR A 382 -6.08 -1.83 8.92
C TYR A 382 -5.09 -0.66 8.76
N TYR A 383 -5.57 0.58 8.78
CA TYR A 383 -4.77 1.78 8.55
C TYR A 383 -4.84 2.75 9.75
N PRO A 384 -4.55 2.33 11.01
CA PRO A 384 -4.61 3.17 12.20
C PRO A 384 -3.49 4.21 12.22
N SER A 385 -3.62 5.22 11.35
CA SER A 385 -2.64 6.26 11.15
C SER A 385 -3.32 7.59 10.80
N VAL A 386 -2.86 8.66 11.42
CA VAL A 386 -3.43 10.00 11.26
C VAL A 386 -2.36 11.07 11.18
N THR A 387 -2.74 12.21 10.64
CA THR A 387 -1.99 13.46 10.78
C THR A 387 -2.68 14.31 11.84
N VAL A 388 -1.92 14.89 12.75
CA VAL A 388 -2.39 15.87 13.73
C VAL A 388 -1.60 17.15 13.56
N ASN A 389 -2.29 18.28 13.43
CA ASN A 389 -1.69 19.61 13.43
C ASN A 389 -1.80 20.23 14.81
N LEU A 390 -0.65 20.62 15.38
CA LEU A 390 -0.53 21.37 16.62
C LEU A 390 -0.24 22.83 16.31
N THR A 391 -1.24 23.68 16.52
CA THR A 391 -1.06 25.13 16.40
C THR A 391 -0.33 25.67 17.62
N GLY A 392 0.46 26.73 17.42
CA GLY A 392 1.26 27.35 18.49
C GLY A 392 2.59 26.65 18.74
N LEU A 393 2.94 25.61 17.98
CA LEU A 393 4.23 24.93 18.02
C LEU A 393 4.87 24.88 16.63
N LYS A 394 6.20 24.93 16.61
CA LYS A 394 7.06 24.70 15.45
C LYS A 394 8.14 23.69 15.75
N LYS A 395 8.71 23.09 14.71
CA LYS A 395 9.79 22.10 14.83
C LYS A 395 10.98 22.65 15.61
N GLN A 396 11.30 23.93 15.43
CA GLN A 396 12.37 24.60 16.19
C GLN A 396 12.11 24.66 17.70
N ASP A 397 10.84 24.65 18.13
CA ASP A 397 10.47 24.65 19.54
C ASP A 397 10.74 23.30 20.21
N ILE A 398 10.90 22.22 19.44
CA ILE A 398 10.93 20.86 19.95
C ILE A 398 12.34 20.48 20.44
N VAL A 399 12.39 19.91 21.65
CA VAL A 399 13.58 19.27 22.24
C VAL A 399 13.51 17.78 22.00
N SER A 400 12.39 17.14 22.34
CA SER A 400 12.16 15.71 22.15
C SER A 400 10.66 15.43 22.01
N ILE A 401 10.35 14.28 21.39
CA ILE A 401 9.02 13.71 21.35
C ILE A 401 9.14 12.26 21.82
N GLU A 402 8.37 11.91 22.85
CA GLU A 402 8.30 10.57 23.41
C GLU A 402 6.89 10.03 23.17
N THR A 403 6.78 8.76 22.79
CA THR A 403 5.50 8.10 22.54
C THR A 403 5.39 6.86 23.40
N ASP A 404 4.16 6.44 23.67
CA ASP A 404 3.91 5.09 24.16
C ASP A 404 4.25 3.99 23.13
N ASN A 405 3.93 2.74 23.49
CA ASN A 405 4.15 1.56 22.65
C ASN A 405 3.09 1.37 21.56
N ALA A 406 1.98 2.11 21.59
CA ALA A 406 0.95 2.03 20.56
C ALA A 406 1.42 2.70 19.27
N VAL A 407 2.19 3.78 19.36
CA VAL A 407 2.84 4.40 18.19
C VAL A 407 4.02 3.54 17.74
N SER A 408 3.97 3.04 16.51
CA SER A 408 5.06 2.32 15.86
C SER A 408 5.78 3.17 14.81
N GLY A 409 5.08 4.14 14.22
CA GLY A 409 5.63 5.12 13.27
C GLY A 409 5.35 6.55 13.71
N LEU A 410 6.36 7.41 13.63
CA LEU A 410 6.23 8.85 13.93
C LEU A 410 7.13 9.66 13.01
N SER A 411 6.57 10.72 12.43
CA SER A 411 7.35 11.78 11.76
C SER A 411 6.66 13.12 11.97
N TYR A 412 7.43 14.20 11.96
CA TYR A 412 6.89 15.54 12.22
C TYR A 412 7.69 16.63 11.51
N ALA A 413 7.00 17.69 11.12
CA ALA A 413 7.55 18.83 10.41
C ALA A 413 6.70 20.09 10.62
N ASP A 414 7.23 21.23 10.20
CA ASP A 414 6.43 22.45 10.12
C ASP A 414 5.44 22.36 8.96
N PHE A 415 4.20 22.78 9.20
CA PHE A 415 3.19 22.99 8.17
C PHE A 415 2.53 24.35 8.41
N GLU A 416 2.65 25.28 7.47
CA GLU A 416 2.18 26.67 7.61
C GLU A 416 2.69 27.33 8.90
N ASP A 417 1.82 27.63 9.87
CA ASP A 417 2.10 28.18 11.20
C ASP A 417 1.99 27.13 12.34
N LYS A 418 1.88 25.85 11.99
CA LYS A 418 1.67 24.70 12.89
C LYS A 418 2.84 23.72 12.84
N LEU A 419 2.85 22.78 13.79
CA LEU A 419 3.64 21.55 13.77
C LEU A 419 2.72 20.40 13.35
N MET A 420 3.02 19.73 12.25
CA MET A 420 2.31 18.51 11.86
C MET A 420 3.01 17.27 12.42
N LEU A 421 2.25 16.32 12.93
CA LEU A 421 2.70 15.00 13.35
C LEU A 421 1.95 13.94 12.53
N ASN A 422 2.68 13.04 11.89
CA ASN A 422 2.11 11.83 11.30
C ASN A 422 2.35 10.67 12.26
N ILE A 423 1.26 10.11 12.77
CA ILE A 423 1.24 9.09 13.81
C ILE A 423 0.74 7.79 13.16
N ASP A 424 1.50 6.72 13.30
CA ASP A 424 1.15 5.39 12.80
C ASP A 424 1.15 4.41 13.96
N CYS A 425 0.02 3.74 14.15
CA CYS A 425 -0.23 2.80 15.23
C CYS A 425 -0.38 1.36 14.73
N ARG A 426 0.07 1.03 13.51
CA ARG A 426 0.13 -0.35 13.03
C ARG A 426 1.02 -1.17 13.94
N LYS A 427 0.45 -2.15 14.62
CA LYS A 427 1.07 -2.87 15.73
C LYS A 427 2.34 -3.64 15.32
N TYR A 428 2.35 -4.17 14.10
CA TYR A 428 3.46 -5.01 13.60
C TYR A 428 4.32 -4.30 12.55
N LEU A 429 4.31 -2.97 12.52
CA LEU A 429 5.07 -2.19 11.54
C LEU A 429 6.58 -2.44 11.64
N THR A 430 7.10 -2.70 12.84
CA THR A 430 8.53 -2.99 13.06
C THR A 430 8.93 -4.35 12.48
N GLU A 431 8.10 -5.37 12.67
CA GLU A 431 8.27 -6.72 12.11
C GLU A 431 8.16 -6.68 10.59
N HIS A 432 7.22 -5.88 10.08
CA HIS A 432 7.06 -5.65 8.65
C HIS A 432 8.31 -5.01 8.03
N ALA A 433 8.85 -3.96 8.65
CA ALA A 433 10.11 -3.35 8.21
C ALA A 433 11.28 -4.33 8.30
N THR A 434 11.33 -5.14 9.36
CA THR A 434 12.36 -6.17 9.55
C THR A 434 12.33 -7.20 8.43
N HIS A 435 11.14 -7.62 8.00
CA HIS A 435 10.98 -8.56 6.89
C HIS A 435 11.63 -8.05 5.60
N PHE A 436 11.42 -6.79 5.23
CA PHE A 436 12.03 -6.23 4.01
C PHE A 436 13.56 -6.05 4.15
N VAL A 437 14.06 -5.78 5.35
CA VAL A 437 15.50 -5.81 5.62
C VAL A 437 16.06 -7.21 5.38
N GLU A 438 15.41 -8.25 5.89
CA GLU A 438 15.82 -9.65 5.69
C GLU A 438 15.75 -10.08 4.22
N GLN A 439 14.72 -9.61 3.48
CA GLN A 439 14.66 -9.83 2.03
C GLN A 439 15.85 -9.21 1.29
N TYR A 440 16.26 -7.99 1.66
CA TYR A 440 17.46 -7.37 1.11
C TYR A 440 18.74 -8.10 1.53
N GLU A 441 18.84 -8.59 2.76
CA GLU A 441 20.02 -9.33 3.23
C GLU A 441 20.24 -10.65 2.46
N ASN A 442 19.16 -11.28 1.99
CA ASN A 442 19.23 -12.49 1.16
C ASN A 442 19.83 -12.23 -0.25
N ASP A 443 19.70 -11.00 -0.77
CA ASP A 443 20.36 -10.57 -2.00
C ASP A 443 20.72 -9.07 -1.93
N LYS A 444 21.90 -8.79 -1.38
CA LYS A 444 22.40 -7.41 -1.20
C LYS A 444 22.70 -6.69 -2.51
N SER A 445 22.71 -7.39 -3.65
CA SER A 445 22.89 -6.78 -4.97
C SER A 445 21.59 -6.19 -5.52
N ASN A 446 20.44 -6.57 -4.97
CA ASN A 446 19.13 -6.14 -5.42
C ASN A 446 18.79 -4.72 -4.90
N ALA A 447 18.99 -3.73 -5.76
CA ALA A 447 18.68 -2.32 -5.46
C ALA A 447 17.18 -2.08 -5.16
N SER A 448 16.28 -2.89 -5.74
CA SER A 448 14.84 -2.77 -5.47
C SER A 448 14.51 -3.19 -4.04
N ASN A 449 15.05 -4.32 -3.59
CA ASN A 449 14.86 -4.79 -2.19
C ASN A 449 15.49 -3.80 -1.19
N LYS A 450 16.64 -3.20 -1.53
CA LYS A 450 17.24 -2.14 -0.71
C LYS A 450 16.32 -0.93 -0.57
N ALA A 451 15.70 -0.50 -1.67
CA ALA A 451 14.77 0.62 -1.68
C ALA A 451 13.52 0.33 -0.85
N ASP A 452 12.98 -0.89 -0.88
CA ASP A 452 11.86 -1.29 -0.03
C ASP A 452 12.25 -1.33 1.45
N ALA A 453 13.40 -1.93 1.78
CA ALA A 453 13.90 -1.96 3.15
C ALA A 453 14.04 -0.54 3.73
N LEU A 454 14.62 0.40 2.97
CA LEU A 454 14.69 1.81 3.38
C LEU A 454 13.31 2.44 3.53
N TYR A 455 12.41 2.20 2.59
CA TYR A 455 11.04 2.73 2.60
C TYR A 455 10.30 2.33 3.88
N PHE A 456 10.27 1.04 4.23
CA PHE A 456 9.56 0.56 5.41
C PHE A 456 10.26 0.93 6.73
N VAL A 457 11.59 0.90 6.79
CA VAL A 457 12.33 1.33 8.00
C VAL A 457 12.14 2.82 8.27
N ASN A 458 12.01 3.66 7.24
CA ASN A 458 11.77 5.09 7.39
C ASN A 458 10.35 5.42 7.91
N MET A 459 9.40 4.48 7.85
CA MET A 459 8.08 4.65 8.49
C MET A 459 8.14 4.57 10.02
N LEU A 460 9.15 3.88 10.57
CA LEU A 460 9.27 3.65 12.00
C LEU A 460 9.57 4.94 12.76
N LYS A 461 9.05 5.04 13.99
CA LYS A 461 9.46 6.08 14.93
C LYS A 461 10.94 5.91 15.29
N ASP A 462 11.57 7.01 15.69
CA ASP A 462 12.96 6.97 16.14
C ASP A 462 13.09 6.05 17.37
N SER A 463 13.98 5.07 17.24
CA SER A 463 14.18 4.02 18.24
C SER A 463 15.53 3.34 18.01
N GLN A 464 15.99 2.60 19.03
CA GLN A 464 17.16 1.72 18.88
C GLN A 464 16.95 0.70 17.76
N LYS A 465 15.72 0.15 17.63
CA LYS A 465 15.40 -0.83 16.59
C LYS A 465 15.47 -0.24 15.18
N LYS A 466 14.95 0.97 14.95
CA LYS A 466 15.10 1.67 13.67
C LYS A 466 16.57 1.87 13.31
N THR A 467 17.39 2.29 14.29
CA THR A 467 18.84 2.47 14.10
C THR A 467 19.55 1.16 13.74
N GLU A 468 19.20 0.05 14.42
CA GLU A 468 19.70 -1.29 14.12
C GLU A 468 19.36 -1.72 12.69
N LEU A 469 18.09 -1.55 12.28
CA LEU A 469 17.62 -1.92 10.93
C LEU A 469 18.31 -1.07 9.85
N LEU A 470 18.46 0.25 10.06
CA LEU A 470 19.20 1.11 9.13
C LEU A 470 20.67 0.68 8.97
N ASN A 471 21.31 0.21 10.05
CA ASN A 471 22.68 -0.29 9.98
C ASN A 471 22.80 -1.61 9.21
N ARG A 472 21.76 -2.45 9.19
CA ARG A 472 21.71 -3.69 8.40
C ARG A 472 21.57 -3.44 6.90
N ILE A 473 21.02 -2.29 6.51
CA ILE A 473 20.82 -1.90 5.10
C ILE A 473 22.08 -1.26 4.46
N LYS A 474 22.99 -0.73 5.28
CA LYS A 474 24.28 -0.20 4.83
C LYS A 474 25.09 -1.29 4.15
#